data_AF-A0A419J658-F1
#
_entry.id   AF-A0A419J658-F1
#
_cell.length_a   1.000
_cell.length_b   1.000
_cell.length_c   1.000
_cell.angle_alpha   90.00
_cell.angle_beta   90.00
_cell.angle_gamma   90.00
#
_symmetry.space_group_name_H-M   'P 1'
#
loop_
_entity.id
_entity.type
_entity.pdbx_description
1 polymer ?
#
loop_
_entity_poly.entity_id
_entity_poly.type
_entity_poly.pdbx_seq_one_letter_code
_entity_poly.pdbx_strand_id
1 'polypeptide(L)'
;MRAEPIEERLKTLRSKGFTREEILRTLYLEKYPMFEITRALGMTPDELRRLSEKLKLPLLRCPAGHRLLDDPALHAADAHYCVVCKRWFNEATLTDEIELEIKRLEEKRLKGKNPGGPVRPTPASP
;
A
#
# COMPACT_ATOMS: atom_id res chain seq x y z
N MET A 1 -3.53 6.83 20.46
CA MET A 1 -4.93 6.75 19.98
C MET A 1 -4.99 5.67 18.92
N ARG A 2 -5.89 4.68 19.03
CA ARG A 2 -6.10 3.72 17.95
C ARG A 2 -6.86 4.44 16.84
N ALA A 3 -6.37 4.34 15.60
CA ALA A 3 -7.14 4.81 14.45
C ALA A 3 -8.49 4.07 14.44
N GLU A 4 -9.55 4.76 14.05
CA GLU A 4 -10.86 4.15 13.83
C GLU A 4 -10.73 2.97 12.83
N PRO A 5 -11.57 1.92 12.90
CA PRO A 5 -11.52 0.83 11.93
C PRO A 5 -11.59 1.35 10.49
N ILE A 6 -10.79 0.76 9.59
CA ILE A 6 -10.65 1.28 8.22
C ILE A 6 -12.00 1.31 7.48
N GLU A 7 -12.89 0.37 7.78
CA GLU A 7 -14.23 0.30 7.19
C GLU A 7 -15.11 1.51 7.57
N GLU A 8 -15.03 1.96 8.83
CA GLU A 8 -15.76 3.14 9.31
C GLU A 8 -15.16 4.43 8.76
N ARG A 9 -13.82 4.50 8.69
CA ARG A 9 -13.12 5.60 8.04
C ARG A 9 -13.52 5.74 6.58
N LEU A 10 -13.56 4.61 5.88
CA LEU A 10 -13.89 4.55 4.46
C LEU A 10 -15.33 5.03 4.20
N LYS A 11 -16.29 4.63 5.04
CA LYS A 11 -17.68 5.14 4.96
C LYS A 11 -17.72 6.66 5.10
N THR A 12 -16.97 7.19 6.08
CA THR A 12 -16.89 8.63 6.33
C THR A 12 -16.26 9.41 5.17
N LEU A 13 -15.20 8.88 4.56
CA LEU A 13 -14.58 9.54 3.41
C LEU A 13 -15.49 9.48 2.17
N ARG A 14 -16.17 8.36 1.95
CA ARG A 14 -17.14 8.21 0.85
C ARG A 14 -18.35 9.12 1.01
N SER A 15 -18.90 9.27 2.22
CA SER A 15 -20.05 10.17 2.46
C SER A 15 -19.70 11.64 2.24
N LYS A 16 -18.41 11.99 2.41
CA LYS A 16 -17.88 13.32 2.09
C LYS A 16 -17.57 13.52 0.59
N GLY A 17 -17.82 12.51 -0.25
CA GLY A 17 -17.62 12.60 -1.70
C GLY A 17 -16.17 12.48 -2.17
N PHE A 18 -15.26 11.95 -1.33
CA PHE A 18 -13.86 11.77 -1.73
C PHE A 18 -13.75 10.74 -2.85
N THR A 19 -12.93 11.06 -3.85
CA THR A 19 -12.54 10.12 -4.90
C THR A 19 -11.69 8.99 -4.35
N ARG A 20 -11.58 7.91 -5.09
CA ARG A 20 -10.76 6.74 -4.71
C ARG A 20 -9.29 7.10 -4.47
N GLU A 21 -8.73 8.02 -5.26
CA GLU A 21 -7.35 8.49 -5.13
C GLU A 21 -7.15 9.30 -3.85
N GLU A 22 -8.10 10.19 -3.54
CA GLU A 22 -8.08 10.98 -2.31
C GLU A 22 -8.23 10.08 -1.08
N ILE A 23 -9.12 9.07 -1.13
CA ILE A 23 -9.27 8.08 -0.06
C ILE A 23 -7.95 7.34 0.17
N LEU A 24 -7.32 6.82 -0.88
CA LEU A 24 -6.04 6.13 -0.78
C LEU A 24 -4.98 7.02 -0.13
N ARG A 25 -4.84 8.27 -0.62
CA ARG A 25 -3.89 9.24 -0.07
C ARG A 25 -4.17 9.55 1.40
N THR A 26 -5.43 9.76 1.77
CA THR A 26 -5.82 10.07 3.16
C THR A 26 -5.53 8.90 4.09
N LEU A 27 -5.97 7.69 3.75
CA LEU A 27 -5.72 6.51 4.58
C LEU A 27 -4.22 6.21 4.72
N TYR A 28 -3.46 6.45 3.65
CA TYR A 28 -2.01 6.39 3.70
C TYR A 28 -1.44 7.44 4.66
N LEU A 29 -1.83 8.70 4.58
CA LEU A 29 -1.33 9.70 5.53
C LEU A 29 -1.75 9.41 6.98
N GLU A 30 -2.88 8.76 7.19
CA GLU A 30 -3.40 8.33 8.50
C GLU A 30 -2.73 7.06 9.04
N LYS A 31 -1.73 6.52 8.34
CA LYS A 31 -0.96 5.34 8.75
C LYS A 31 -1.76 4.04 8.81
N TYR A 32 -2.84 3.92 8.04
CA TYR A 32 -3.42 2.60 7.82
C TYR A 32 -2.42 1.70 7.07
N PRO A 33 -2.30 0.41 7.43
CA PRO A 33 -1.42 -0.52 6.73
C PRO A 33 -1.85 -0.65 5.26
N MET A 34 -0.89 -0.65 4.33
CA MET A 34 -1.21 -0.71 2.90
C MET A 34 -2.11 -1.91 2.55
N PHE A 35 -1.88 -3.06 3.18
CA PHE A 35 -2.67 -4.28 2.95
C PHE A 35 -4.15 -4.15 3.35
N GLU A 36 -4.47 -3.30 4.34
CA GLU A 36 -5.84 -3.03 4.76
C GLU A 36 -6.51 -2.08 3.77
N ILE A 37 -5.78 -1.04 3.34
CA ILE A 37 -6.25 -0.07 2.36
C ILE A 37 -6.59 -0.79 1.05
N THR A 38 -5.68 -1.60 0.51
CA THR A 38 -5.90 -2.33 -0.74
C THR A 38 -7.05 -3.32 -0.62
N ARG A 39 -7.20 -3.99 0.53
CA ARG A 39 -8.33 -4.90 0.80
C ARG A 39 -9.65 -4.15 0.83
N ALA A 40 -9.73 -3.04 1.56
CA ALA A 40 -10.95 -2.26 1.73
C ALA A 40 -11.39 -1.57 0.42
N LEU A 41 -10.41 -1.17 -0.41
CA LEU A 41 -10.67 -0.59 -1.73
C LEU A 41 -10.84 -1.66 -2.81
N GLY A 42 -10.46 -2.92 -2.59
CA GLY A 42 -10.48 -3.96 -3.62
C GLY A 42 -9.53 -3.63 -4.76
N MET A 43 -8.31 -3.20 -4.45
CA MET A 43 -7.32 -2.77 -5.44
C MET A 43 -6.61 -3.95 -6.11
N THR A 44 -6.30 -3.78 -7.39
CA THR A 44 -5.41 -4.69 -8.13
C THR A 44 -3.95 -4.23 -7.98
N PRO A 45 -2.95 -5.11 -8.19
CA PRO A 45 -1.55 -4.70 -8.16
C PRO A 45 -1.24 -3.62 -9.20
N ASP A 46 -1.83 -3.72 -10.40
CA ASP A 46 -1.67 -2.76 -11.49
C ASP A 46 -2.25 -1.37 -11.12
N GLU A 47 -3.40 -1.36 -10.43
CA GLU A 47 -4.01 -0.12 -9.93
C GLU A 47 -3.16 0.52 -8.82
N LEU A 48 -2.66 -0.28 -7.86
CA LEU A 48 -1.80 0.21 -6.78
C LEU A 48 -0.51 0.81 -7.33
N ARG A 49 0.12 0.16 -8.31
CA ARG A 49 1.34 0.67 -8.97
C ARG A 49 1.10 2.05 -9.60
N ARG A 50 0.07 2.16 -10.45
CA ARG A 50 -0.28 3.41 -11.13
C ARG A 50 -0.61 4.54 -10.16
N LEU A 51 -1.41 4.27 -9.12
CA LEU A 51 -1.80 5.29 -8.15
C LEU A 51 -0.64 5.67 -7.23
N SER A 52 0.22 4.73 -6.85
CA SER A 52 1.41 5.00 -6.07
C SER A 52 2.34 5.97 -6.78
N GLU A 53 2.63 5.72 -8.07
CA GLU A 53 3.46 6.58 -8.91
C GLU A 53 2.81 7.96 -9.09
N LYS A 54 1.52 8.00 -9.44
CA LYS A 54 0.77 9.25 -9.65
C LYS A 54 0.76 10.15 -8.42
N LEU A 55 0.54 9.57 -7.24
CA LEU A 55 0.41 10.30 -5.99
C LEU A 55 1.74 10.47 -5.25
N LYS A 56 2.82 9.85 -5.76
CA LYS A 56 4.13 9.74 -5.10
C LYS A 56 3.99 9.28 -3.64
N LEU A 57 3.16 8.26 -3.40
CA LEU A 57 2.81 7.81 -2.04
C LEU A 57 4.03 7.59 -1.13
N PRO A 58 5.10 6.88 -1.56
CA PRO A 58 6.31 6.69 -0.75
C PRO A 58 6.92 7.98 -0.21
N LEU A 59 6.80 9.07 -0.96
CA LEU A 59 7.40 10.36 -0.63
C LEU A 59 6.53 11.19 0.32
N LEU A 60 5.34 10.70 0.68
CA LEU A 60 4.44 11.42 1.58
C LEU A 60 4.79 11.21 3.05
N ARG A 61 5.40 10.08 3.42
CA ARG A 61 5.71 9.74 4.83
C ARG A 61 6.97 8.88 4.96
N CYS A 62 7.71 9.02 6.05
CA CYS A 62 8.80 8.11 6.37
C CYS A 62 8.27 6.76 6.92
N PRO A 63 9.13 5.72 7.10
CA PRO A 63 8.70 4.42 7.65
C PRO A 63 8.12 4.49 9.07
N ALA A 64 8.50 5.50 9.87
CA ALA A 64 7.88 5.77 11.17
C ALA A 64 6.50 6.44 11.05
N GLY A 65 6.07 6.82 9.85
CA GLY A 65 4.81 7.45 9.52
C GLY A 65 4.76 8.96 9.77
N HIS A 66 5.91 9.64 9.88
CA HIS A 66 5.94 11.09 9.88
C HIS A 66 5.83 11.62 8.46
N ARG A 67 4.99 12.64 8.27
CA ARG A 67 4.86 13.32 6.99
C ARG A 67 6.19 13.92 6.56
N LEU A 68 6.61 13.63 5.34
CA LEU A 68 7.74 14.32 4.71
C LEU A 68 7.24 15.68 4.19
N LEU A 69 8.02 16.73 4.42
CA LEU A 69 7.70 18.07 3.96
C LEU A 69 8.13 18.19 2.50
N ASP A 70 7.27 18.78 1.67
CA ASP A 70 7.54 19.03 0.25
C ASP A 70 8.40 20.29 0.11
N ASP A 71 9.65 20.20 0.57
CA ASP A 71 10.64 21.28 0.51
C ASP A 71 11.85 20.78 -0.31
N PRO A 72 12.21 21.44 -1.42
CA PRO A 72 13.37 21.08 -2.23
C PRO A 72 14.68 20.98 -1.42
N ALA A 73 14.85 21.77 -0.34
CA ALA A 73 16.04 21.70 0.50
C ALA A 73 16.12 20.42 1.34
N LEU A 74 14.98 19.73 1.53
CA LEU A 74 14.86 18.48 2.28
C LEU A 74 14.79 17.24 1.37
N HIS A 75 15.01 17.45 0.06
CA HIS A 75 14.98 16.42 -0.97
C HIS A 75 16.22 16.49 -1.85
N ALA A 76 16.97 15.39 -1.89
CA ALA A 76 17.99 15.12 -2.91
C ALA A 76 17.41 14.15 -3.96
N ALA A 77 18.16 13.89 -5.04
CA ALA A 77 17.70 13.08 -6.16
C ALA A 77 17.15 11.70 -5.76
N ASP A 78 17.69 11.10 -4.71
CA ASP A 78 17.33 9.75 -4.23
C ASP A 78 17.15 9.67 -2.71
N ALA A 79 17.11 10.82 -2.01
CA ALA A 79 17.06 10.88 -0.56
C ALA A 79 16.10 11.94 -0.04
N HIS A 80 15.34 11.58 1.01
CA HIS A 80 14.32 12.43 1.61
C HIS A 80 14.56 12.55 3.11
N TYR A 81 14.58 13.78 3.61
CA TYR A 81 14.82 14.05 5.02
C TYR A 81 13.53 14.10 5.84
N CYS A 82 13.48 13.32 6.91
CA CYS A 82 12.42 13.42 7.89
C CYS A 82 12.87 14.31 9.05
N VAL A 83 12.27 15.49 9.17
CA VAL A 83 12.59 16.47 10.24
C VAL A 83 12.31 15.95 11.65
N VAL A 84 11.34 15.05 11.79
CA VAL A 84 10.97 14.46 13.10
C VAL A 84 11.96 13.36 13.50
N CYS A 85 12.30 12.46 12.57
CA CYS A 85 13.29 11.41 12.82
C CYS A 85 14.74 11.95 12.79
N LYS A 86 14.95 13.16 12.26
CA LYS A 86 16.26 13.75 11.97
C LYS A 86 17.17 12.84 11.14
N ARG A 87 16.59 12.14 10.16
CA ARG A 87 17.27 11.09 9.38
C ARG A 87 16.89 11.18 7.90
N TRP A 88 17.86 10.85 7.05
CA TRP A 88 17.69 10.64 5.61
C TRP A 88 17.21 9.22 5.30
N PHE A 89 16.25 9.12 4.39
CA PHE A 89 15.76 7.87 3.84
C PHE A 89 15.95 7.87 2.33
N ASN A 90 16.47 6.78 1.78
CA ASN A 90 16.53 6.64 0.32
C ASN A 90 15.16 6.20 -0.23
N GLU A 91 14.98 6.37 -1.54
CA GLU A 91 13.74 6.00 -2.23
C GLU A 91 13.35 4.53 -1.98
N ALA A 92 14.32 3.59 -2.08
CA ALA A 92 14.08 2.16 -1.84
C ALA A 92 13.48 1.87 -0.45
N THR A 93 13.91 2.57 0.59
CA THR A 93 13.35 2.40 1.94
C THR A 93 11.92 2.92 2.04
N LEU A 94 11.56 3.92 1.24
CA LEU A 94 10.23 4.51 1.23
C LEU A 94 9.24 3.69 0.39
N THR A 95 9.71 3.06 -0.70
CA THR A 95 8.87 2.27 -1.62
C THR A 95 8.54 0.87 -1.10
N ASP A 96 9.36 0.33 -0.19
CA ASP A 96 9.32 -1.06 0.28
C ASP A 96 7.92 -1.56 0.66
N GLU A 97 7.16 -0.79 1.46
CA GLU A 97 5.81 -1.20 1.89
C GLU A 97 4.86 -1.41 0.70
N ILE A 98 4.96 -0.56 -0.32
CA ILE A 98 4.11 -0.63 -1.51
C ILE A 98 4.53 -1.81 -2.38
N GLU A 99 5.84 -2.00 -2.58
CA GLU A 99 6.38 -3.13 -3.35
C GLU A 99 5.99 -4.48 -2.72
N LEU A 100 6.09 -4.60 -1.40
CA LEU A 100 5.67 -5.79 -0.66
C LEU A 100 4.18 -6.08 -0.84
N GLU A 101 3.34 -5.05 -0.80
CA GLU A 101 1.90 -5.23 -1.00
C GLU A 101 1.55 -5.59 -2.45
N ILE A 102 2.20 -4.98 -3.43
CA ILE A 102 2.04 -5.34 -4.85
C ILE A 102 2.37 -6.82 -5.05
N LYS A 103 3.52 -7.27 -4.53
CA LYS A 103 3.93 -8.68 -4.60
C LYS A 103 2.90 -9.61 -3.96
N ARG A 104 2.38 -9.26 -2.78
CA ARG A 104 1.32 -10.02 -2.10
C ARG A 104 0.06 -10.17 -2.96
N LEU A 105 -0.36 -9.09 -3.62
CA LEU A 105 -1.54 -9.10 -4.50
C LEU A 105 -1.32 -9.95 -5.76
N GLU A 106 -0.12 -9.90 -6.35
CA GLU A 106 0.27 -10.74 -7.49
C GLU A 106 0.26 -12.24 -7.13
N GLU A 107 0.84 -12.61 -5.98
CA GLU A 107 0.83 -14.00 -5.50
C GLU A 107 -0.59 -14.52 -5.27
N LYS A 108 -1.48 -13.70 -4.68
CA LYS A 108 -2.90 -14.06 -4.52
C LYS A 108 -3.59 -14.27 -5.87
N ARG A 109 -3.29 -13.42 -6.86
CA ARG A 109 -3.82 -13.55 -8.23
C ARG A 109 -3.37 -14.84 -8.90
N LEU A 110 -2.11 -15.26 -8.69
CA LEU A 110 -1.57 -16.51 -9.22
C LEU A 110 -2.19 -17.74 -8.54
N LYS A 111 -2.34 -17.72 -7.21
CA LYS A 111 -2.98 -18.82 -6.46
C LYS A 111 -4.46 -18.99 -6.82
N GLY A 112 -5.18 -17.91 -7.11
CA GLY A 112 -6.58 -17.96 -7.56
C GLY A 112 -6.77 -18.50 -8.99
N LYS A 113 -5.72 -18.48 -9.83
CA LYS A 113 -5.77 -18.99 -11.21
C LYS A 113 -5.42 -20.48 -11.34
N ASN A 114 -4.88 -21.12 -10.31
CA ASN A 114 -4.59 -22.55 -10.28
C ASN A 114 -5.54 -23.31 -9.32
N PRO A 115 -6.76 -23.70 -9.75
CA PRO A 115 -7.59 -24.63 -8.99
C PRO A 115 -7.16 -26.10 -9.15
N GLY A 116 -6.16 -26.41 -9.99
CA GLY A 116 -5.72 -27.78 -10.29
C GLY A 116 -4.45 -28.19 -9.55
N GLY A 117 -4.59 -28.67 -8.31
CA GLY A 117 -3.59 -29.58 -7.71
C GLY A 117 -3.76 -30.99 -8.28
N PRO A 118 -2.69 -31.81 -8.40
CA PRO A 118 -2.76 -33.10 -9.07
C PRO A 118 -3.66 -34.06 -8.28
N VAL A 119 -4.71 -34.57 -8.92
CA VAL A 119 -5.50 -35.69 -8.42
C VAL A 119 -4.57 -36.91 -8.40
N ARG A 120 -4.19 -37.38 -7.21
CA ARG A 120 -3.48 -38.65 -7.05
C ARG A 120 -4.38 -39.77 -7.64
N PRO A 121 -3.89 -40.59 -8.58
CA PRO A 121 -4.63 -41.78 -8.97
C PRO A 121 -4.63 -42.76 -7.79
N THR A 122 -5.83 -43.14 -7.35
CA THR A 122 -6.04 -44.29 -6.45
C THR A 122 -5.51 -45.55 -7.12
N PRO A 123 -4.68 -46.37 -6.46
CA PRO A 123 -4.29 -47.66 -7.01
C PRO A 123 -5.51 -48.57 -7.07
N ALA A 124 -5.79 -49.11 -8.26
CA ALA A 124 -6.77 -50.16 -8.45
C ALA A 124 -6.21 -51.47 -7.87
N SER A 125 -6.93 -52.05 -6.91
CA SER A 125 -6.70 -53.41 -6.41
C SER A 125 -7.22 -54.44 -7.40
N PRO A 126 -6.48 -55.52 -7.61
CA PRO A 126 -7.04 -56.88 -7.64
C PRO A 126 -6.63 -57.67 -6.40
#